data_AF-A0A7S3B2K8-F1
#
_entry.id   AF-A0A7S3B2K8-F1
#
_cell.length_a   1.000
_cell.length_b   1.000
_cell.length_c   1.000
_cell.angle_alpha   90.00
_cell.angle_beta   90.00
_cell.angle_gamma   90.00
#
_symmetry.space_group_name_H-M   'P 1'
#
loop_
_entity.id
_entity.type
_entity.pdbx_description
1 polymer ?
#
loop_
_entity_poly.entity_id
_entity_poly.type
_entity_poly.pdbx_seq_one_letter_code
_entity_poly.pdbx_strand_id
1 'polypeptide(L)'
;VKKTTVGVWMSNAFPCDSSSDATAGTVSAAVFHRLSRLNHSCAPNMHHEWNELLGRETLHSLVDIPAGDELTVTYLGDPGTGYERATRQSALLLKFGFYCHCPLCSLRANALAQSEVRQARMKALVVLLEEDTHELPDAEFVRLASERLLLLMQEGLPHCWGHVSMFQSMIRCKKNGNTRAAAQWAARATECARLAFGTDSSSYLLYSHFLGLHDA
;
A
#
# COMPACT_ATOMS: atom_id res chain seq x y z
N VAL A 1 -7.75 -9.13 32.22
CA VAL A 1 -7.89 -10.34 31.36
C VAL A 1 -6.50 -10.90 31.08
N LYS A 2 -6.26 -12.21 31.30
CA LYS A 2 -4.98 -12.86 30.99
C LYS A 2 -4.86 -13.02 29.47
N LYS A 3 -3.80 -12.50 28.85
CA LYS A 3 -3.57 -12.66 27.40
C LYS A 3 -3.27 -14.13 27.11
N THR A 4 -3.97 -14.72 26.15
CA THR A 4 -3.69 -16.08 25.65
C THR A 4 -2.66 -16.01 24.52
N THR A 5 -1.88 -17.07 24.31
CA THR A 5 -0.93 -17.13 23.18
C THR A 5 -1.64 -16.94 21.84
N VAL A 6 -2.83 -17.55 21.68
CA VAL A 6 -3.68 -17.36 20.49
C VAL A 6 -4.10 -15.90 20.33
N GLY A 7 -4.54 -15.24 21.40
CA GLY A 7 -4.92 -13.82 21.35
C GLY A 7 -3.74 -12.92 20.99
N VAL A 8 -2.54 -13.22 21.51
CA VAL A 8 -1.30 -12.52 21.13
C VAL A 8 -1.03 -12.73 19.65
N TRP A 9 -1.03 -13.96 19.17
CA TRP A 9 -0.83 -14.27 17.75
C TRP A 9 -1.81 -13.51 16.85
N MET A 10 -3.11 -13.64 17.10
CA MET A 10 -4.17 -13.06 16.26
C MET A 10 -4.14 -11.54 16.15
N SER A 11 -3.56 -10.85 17.15
CA SER A 11 -3.49 -9.38 17.19
C SER A 11 -2.10 -8.80 16.92
N ASN A 12 -1.06 -9.63 16.84
CA ASN A 12 0.34 -9.16 16.73
C ASN A 12 1.16 -9.86 15.65
N ALA A 13 0.60 -10.87 14.97
CA ALA A 13 1.28 -11.54 13.86
C ALA A 13 1.22 -10.68 12.59
N PHE A 14 2.35 -10.60 11.91
CA PHE A 14 2.55 -9.95 10.61
C PHE A 14 2.81 -11.03 9.55
N PRO A 15 2.28 -10.89 8.33
CA PRO A 15 2.65 -11.77 7.21
C PRO A 15 4.16 -11.74 6.96
N CYS A 16 4.72 -12.87 6.52
CA CYS A 16 6.14 -13.06 6.21
C CYS A 16 6.33 -13.67 4.82
N ASP A 17 5.44 -13.32 3.90
CA ASP A 17 5.46 -13.72 2.50
C ASP A 17 5.24 -12.50 1.61
N SER A 18 6.03 -12.41 0.53
CA SER A 18 5.88 -11.35 -0.47
C SER A 18 4.88 -11.66 -1.58
N SER A 19 4.30 -12.88 -1.62
CA SER A 19 3.49 -13.33 -2.74
C SER A 19 1.99 -13.14 -2.47
N SER A 20 1.31 -12.46 -3.40
CA SER A 20 -0.15 -12.48 -3.57
C SER A 20 -0.68 -13.86 -4.02
N ASP A 21 0.16 -14.89 -3.99
CA ASP A 21 -0.13 -16.22 -4.50
C ASP A 21 -0.79 -17.04 -3.41
N ALA A 22 -2.05 -16.70 -3.14
CA ALA A 22 -2.94 -17.39 -2.19
C ALA A 22 -3.20 -18.87 -2.55
N THR A 23 -2.55 -19.39 -3.60
CA THR A 23 -2.61 -20.78 -4.06
C THR A 23 -1.68 -21.71 -3.28
N ALA A 24 -0.63 -21.18 -2.64
CA ALA A 24 0.16 -21.91 -1.65
C ALA A 24 -0.53 -21.76 -0.29
N GLY A 25 -1.36 -22.74 0.08
CA GLY A 25 -2.31 -22.69 1.21
C GLY A 25 -1.74 -22.51 2.64
N THR A 26 -0.64 -21.81 2.84
CA THR A 26 -0.15 -21.39 4.16
C THR A 26 0.53 -20.04 4.06
N VAL A 27 -0.16 -18.98 4.51
CA VAL A 27 0.45 -17.67 4.76
C VAL A 27 1.43 -17.82 5.91
N SER A 28 2.72 -17.54 5.68
CA SER A 28 3.70 -17.53 6.76
C SER A 28 3.55 -16.24 7.55
N ALA A 29 3.63 -16.31 8.88
CA ALA A 29 3.51 -15.12 9.73
C ALA A 29 4.40 -15.24 10.97
N ALA A 30 4.76 -14.11 11.55
CA ALA A 30 5.55 -14.05 12.77
C ALA A 30 5.16 -12.86 13.65
N VAL A 31 5.50 -12.96 14.94
CA VAL A 31 5.30 -11.88 15.91
C VAL A 31 6.62 -11.12 16.10
N PHE A 32 6.63 -9.85 15.70
CA PHE A 32 7.79 -8.98 15.83
C PHE A 32 7.59 -8.00 16.99
N HIS A 33 8.26 -8.25 18.13
CA HIS A 33 8.00 -7.54 19.39
C HIS A 33 8.04 -6.00 19.29
N ARG A 34 8.90 -5.46 18.41
CA ARG A 34 9.01 -4.01 18.16
C ARG A 34 7.84 -3.49 17.33
N LEU A 35 7.49 -4.17 16.24
CA LEU A 35 6.42 -3.74 15.34
C LEU A 35 5.05 -3.92 15.99
N SER A 36 4.87 -4.93 16.84
CA SER A 36 3.67 -5.13 17.66
C SER A 36 3.38 -4.01 18.68
N ARG A 37 4.19 -2.94 18.72
CA ARG A 37 3.93 -1.73 19.51
C ARG A 37 3.34 -0.58 18.69
N LEU A 38 3.42 -0.67 17.37
CA LEU A 38 2.91 0.36 16.47
C LEU A 38 1.39 0.28 16.45
N ASN A 39 0.71 1.41 16.61
CA ASN A 39 -0.74 1.47 16.55
C ASN A 39 -1.26 1.61 15.11
N HIS A 40 -2.56 1.43 14.95
CA HIS A 40 -3.23 1.56 13.66
C HIS A 40 -3.54 3.01 13.28
N SER A 41 -3.32 3.34 12.01
CA SER A 41 -3.97 4.46 11.33
C SER A 41 -4.45 4.02 9.93
N CYS A 42 -5.61 4.52 9.49
CA CYS A 42 -6.06 4.33 8.10
C CYS A 42 -5.28 5.24 7.12
N ALA A 43 -4.54 6.21 7.63
CA ALA A 43 -3.56 7.01 6.91
C ALA A 43 -2.23 6.93 7.69
N PRO A 44 -1.50 5.81 7.58
CA PRO A 44 -0.31 5.57 8.39
C PRO A 44 0.88 6.42 7.92
N ASN A 45 1.80 6.70 8.84
CA ASN A 45 3.07 7.37 8.54
C ASN A 45 4.24 6.39 8.35
N MET A 46 4.06 5.11 8.67
CA MET A 46 5.02 4.04 8.44
C MET A 46 4.40 2.92 7.57
N HIS A 47 5.26 2.25 6.81
CA HIS A 47 4.96 1.03 6.07
C HIS A 47 5.84 -0.11 6.56
N HIS A 48 5.27 -1.30 6.73
CA HIS A 48 6.01 -2.52 7.02
C HIS A 48 5.84 -3.49 5.86
N GLU A 49 6.89 -4.24 5.57
CA GLU A 49 6.87 -5.30 4.56
C GLU A 49 7.87 -6.39 4.94
N TRP A 50 7.56 -7.62 4.57
CA TRP A 50 8.52 -8.70 4.62
C TRP A 50 9.53 -8.57 3.48
N ASN A 51 10.78 -8.27 3.81
CA ASN A 51 11.87 -8.26 2.85
C ASN A 51 12.46 -9.67 2.72
N GLU A 52 12.09 -10.37 1.64
CA GLU A 52 12.56 -11.72 1.32
C GLU A 52 14.08 -11.82 1.16
N LEU A 53 14.74 -10.76 0.64
CA LEU A 53 16.19 -10.76 0.43
C LEU A 53 16.96 -10.70 1.75
N LEU A 54 16.37 -10.11 2.78
CA LEU A 54 16.94 -10.03 4.12
C LEU A 54 16.42 -11.11 5.07
N GLY A 55 15.30 -11.75 4.72
CA GLY A 55 14.56 -12.64 5.62
C GLY A 55 14.08 -11.91 6.89
N ARG A 56 13.61 -10.66 6.74
CA ARG A 56 13.24 -9.79 7.86
C ARG A 56 12.05 -8.89 7.51
N GLU A 57 11.24 -8.61 8.52
CA GLU A 57 10.27 -7.53 8.45
C GLU A 57 10.99 -6.18 8.53
N THR A 58 10.77 -5.33 7.54
CA THR A 58 11.31 -3.97 7.48
C THR A 58 10.22 -2.96 7.81
N LEU A 59 10.63 -1.76 8.21
CA LEU A 59 9.73 -0.67 8.56
C LEU A 59 10.32 0.64 8.05
N HIS A 60 9.58 1.33 7.19
CA HIS A 60 10.02 2.57 6.54
C HIS A 60 9.02 3.70 6.77
N SER A 61 9.53 4.92 6.95
CA SER A 61 8.70 6.12 7.06
C SER A 61 8.21 6.55 5.68
N LEU A 62 6.92 6.78 5.55
CA LEU A 62 6.28 7.25 4.32
C LEU A 62 6.30 8.78 4.19
N VAL A 63 6.52 9.48 5.30
CA VAL A 63 6.53 10.94 5.43
C VAL A 63 7.57 11.34 6.47
N ASP A 64 7.91 12.62 6.53
CA ASP A 64 8.68 13.17 7.64
C ASP A 64 7.84 13.13 8.92
N ILE A 65 8.43 12.67 10.03
CA ILE A 65 7.74 12.48 11.31
C ILE A 65 8.42 13.35 12.37
N PRO A 66 7.72 14.37 12.90
CA PRO A 66 8.21 15.20 14.00
C PRO A 66 8.55 14.36 15.26
N ALA A 67 9.54 14.84 16.03
CA ALA A 67 9.88 14.19 17.29
C ALA A 67 8.71 14.28 18.28
N GLY A 68 8.31 13.13 18.84
CA GLY A 68 7.18 13.02 19.76
C GLY A 68 5.88 12.58 19.12
N ASP A 69 5.77 12.61 17.78
CA ASP A 69 4.61 12.07 17.07
C ASP A 69 4.58 10.55 17.11
N GLU A 70 3.37 9.99 17.13
CA GLU A 70 3.16 8.55 17.18
C GLU A 70 3.49 7.90 15.83
N LEU A 71 4.21 6.77 15.88
CA LEU A 71 4.45 5.92 14.72
C LEU A 71 3.27 4.95 14.53
N THR A 72 2.67 4.96 13.34
CA THR A 72 1.48 4.17 13.02
C THR A 72 1.65 3.39 11.73
N VAL A 73 1.03 2.21 11.70
CA VAL A 73 0.92 1.34 10.52
C VAL A 73 -0.54 1.05 10.22
N THR A 74 -0.82 0.45 9.06
CA THR A 74 -2.15 -0.09 8.77
C THR A 74 -2.27 -1.53 9.26
N TYR A 75 -3.45 -1.91 9.79
CA TYR A 75 -3.77 -3.29 10.17
C TYR A 75 -4.69 -3.96 9.13
N LEU A 76 -5.12 -3.21 8.13
CA LEU A 76 -6.15 -3.58 7.17
C LEU A 76 -5.57 -3.83 5.77
N GLY A 77 -4.26 -4.05 5.67
CA GLY A 77 -3.55 -4.09 4.38
C GLY A 77 -3.39 -2.69 3.76
N ASP A 78 -3.20 -2.65 2.45
CA ASP A 78 -2.95 -1.43 1.68
C ASP A 78 -4.13 -0.42 1.79
N PRO A 79 -3.94 0.76 2.40
CA PRO A 79 -4.95 1.82 2.51
C PRO A 79 -5.44 2.37 1.16
N GLY A 80 -4.64 2.21 0.09
CA GLY A 80 -4.97 2.61 -1.27
C GLY A 80 -5.92 1.66 -2.00
N THR A 81 -6.30 0.54 -1.38
CA THR A 81 -7.31 -0.39 -1.92
C THR A 81 -8.74 0.16 -1.90
N GLY A 82 -9.00 1.22 -1.13
CA GLY A 82 -10.31 1.86 -1.09
C GLY A 82 -11.32 1.11 -0.22
N TYR A 83 -11.45 1.51 1.04
CA TYR A 83 -12.48 0.95 1.93
C TYR A 83 -13.29 2.07 2.58
N GLU A 84 -14.60 1.93 2.63
CA GLU A 84 -15.49 2.86 3.33
C GLU A 84 -15.20 2.88 4.83
N ARG A 85 -15.46 4.00 5.52
CA ARG A 85 -15.21 4.11 6.97
C ARG A 85 -15.90 3.01 7.75
N ALA A 86 -17.15 2.68 7.40
CA ALA A 86 -17.93 1.65 8.08
C ALA A 86 -17.27 0.26 7.97
N THR A 87 -16.72 -0.08 6.80
CA THR A 87 -15.98 -1.32 6.58
C THR A 87 -14.71 -1.37 7.42
N ARG A 88 -13.90 -0.29 7.39
CA ARG A 88 -12.66 -0.21 8.19
C ARG A 88 -12.94 -0.34 9.69
N GLN A 89 -13.94 0.39 10.19
CA GLN A 89 -14.33 0.35 11.62
C GLN A 89 -14.82 -1.04 12.02
N SER A 90 -15.67 -1.68 11.21
CA SER A 90 -16.17 -3.02 11.50
C SER A 90 -15.05 -4.06 11.54
N ALA A 91 -14.10 -4.00 10.60
CA ALA A 91 -12.97 -4.92 10.56
C ALA A 91 -12.05 -4.76 11.79
N LEU A 92 -11.76 -3.51 12.19
CA LEU A 92 -10.94 -3.23 13.37
C LEU A 92 -11.62 -3.63 14.67
N LEU A 93 -12.92 -3.37 14.79
CA LEU A 93 -13.68 -3.77 15.97
C LEU A 93 -13.72 -5.29 16.09
N LEU A 94 -14.01 -6.00 15.00
CA LEU A 94 -14.13 -7.46 15.02
C LEU A 94 -12.79 -8.15 15.33
N LYS A 95 -11.69 -7.69 14.72
CA LYS A 95 -10.37 -8.35 14.85
C LYS A 95 -9.56 -7.85 16.04
N PHE A 96 -9.63 -6.56 16.35
CA PHE A 96 -8.76 -5.90 17.34
C PHE A 96 -9.51 -5.24 18.49
N GLY A 97 -10.84 -5.16 18.44
CA GLY A 97 -11.66 -4.68 19.56
C GLY A 97 -11.64 -3.17 19.78
N PHE A 98 -11.31 -2.36 18.77
CA PHE A 98 -11.30 -0.89 18.90
C PHE A 98 -11.88 -0.19 17.67
N TYR A 99 -12.34 1.06 17.87
CA TYR A 99 -12.69 1.98 16.79
C TYR A 99 -11.51 2.90 16.48
N CYS A 100 -11.22 3.09 15.19
CA CYS A 100 -10.17 3.98 14.74
C CYS A 100 -10.59 5.44 14.80
N HIS A 101 -9.72 6.30 15.33
CA HIS A 101 -9.94 7.75 15.45
C HIS A 101 -8.90 8.57 14.66
N CYS A 102 -8.17 7.93 13.73
CA CYS A 102 -7.20 8.61 12.87
C CYS A 102 -7.85 9.77 12.08
N PRO A 103 -7.07 10.70 11.52
CA PRO A 103 -7.60 11.85 10.78
C PRO A 103 -8.65 11.48 9.74
N LEU A 104 -8.45 10.37 9.01
CA LEU A 104 -9.37 9.89 7.98
C LEU A 104 -10.71 9.39 8.57
N CYS A 105 -10.68 8.65 9.66
CA CYS A 105 -11.89 8.18 10.34
C CYS A 105 -12.62 9.28 11.11
N SER A 106 -11.90 10.35 11.47
CA SER A 106 -12.41 11.51 12.18
C SER A 106 -13.05 12.57 11.28
N LEU A 107 -13.00 12.40 9.94
CA LEU A 107 -13.73 13.25 8.99
C LEU A 107 -15.24 13.26 9.28
N ARG A 108 -15.88 14.41 9.01
CA ARG A 108 -17.30 14.65 9.25
C ARG A 108 -17.96 15.37 8.07
N ALA A 109 -19.29 15.29 7.99
CA ALA A 109 -20.12 16.02 7.03
C ALA A 109 -19.61 15.89 5.58
N ASN A 110 -19.46 17.02 4.88
CA ASN A 110 -19.03 17.05 3.47
C ASN A 110 -17.65 16.41 3.25
N ALA A 111 -16.70 16.62 4.17
CA ALA A 111 -15.37 16.03 4.04
C ALA A 111 -15.40 14.49 4.10
N LEU A 112 -16.25 13.93 4.97
CA LEU A 112 -16.49 12.49 5.01
C LEU A 112 -17.15 12.01 3.72
N ALA A 113 -18.22 12.67 3.25
CA ALA A 113 -18.91 12.28 2.03
C ALA A 113 -17.98 12.26 0.80
N GLN A 114 -17.10 13.26 0.68
CA GLN A 114 -16.10 13.31 -0.39
C GLN A 114 -15.04 12.21 -0.26
N SER A 115 -14.57 11.92 0.96
CA SER A 115 -13.66 10.80 1.23
C SER A 115 -14.31 9.47 0.84
N GLU A 116 -15.56 9.20 1.23
CA GLU A 116 -16.27 7.97 0.87
C GLU A 116 -16.39 7.80 -0.67
N VAL A 117 -16.66 8.89 -1.41
CA VAL A 117 -16.66 8.86 -2.88
C VAL A 117 -15.28 8.50 -3.44
N ARG A 118 -14.20 9.09 -2.90
CA ARG A 118 -12.83 8.77 -3.33
C ARG A 118 -12.46 7.33 -2.98
N GLN A 119 -12.79 6.85 -1.79
CA GLN A 119 -12.55 5.48 -1.34
C GLN A 119 -13.28 4.47 -2.24
N ALA A 120 -14.56 4.70 -2.55
CA ALA A 120 -15.33 3.86 -3.45
C ALA A 120 -14.73 3.83 -4.87
N ARG A 121 -14.26 4.98 -5.37
CA ARG A 121 -13.61 5.06 -6.69
C ARG A 121 -12.25 4.35 -6.69
N MET A 122 -11.42 4.54 -5.65
CA MET A 122 -10.15 3.82 -5.52
C MET A 122 -10.36 2.31 -5.51
N LYS A 123 -11.38 1.82 -4.80
CA LYS A 123 -11.77 0.40 -4.80
C LYS A 123 -12.09 -0.13 -6.19
N ALA A 124 -12.90 0.60 -6.95
CA ALA A 124 -13.23 0.22 -8.31
C ALA A 124 -11.99 0.21 -9.22
N LEU A 125 -11.08 1.18 -9.05
CA LEU A 125 -9.84 1.24 -9.82
C LEU A 125 -8.89 0.10 -9.50
N VAL A 126 -8.77 -0.31 -8.23
CA VAL A 126 -7.95 -1.45 -7.80
C VAL A 126 -8.41 -2.72 -8.52
N VAL A 127 -9.71 -3.01 -8.48
CA VAL A 127 -10.31 -4.15 -9.21
C VAL A 127 -9.98 -4.09 -10.70
N LEU A 128 -10.19 -2.94 -11.35
CA LEU A 128 -9.90 -2.78 -12.78
C LEU A 128 -8.42 -2.91 -13.15
N LEU A 129 -7.50 -2.54 -12.25
CA LEU A 129 -6.06 -2.52 -12.52
C LEU A 129 -5.35 -3.82 -12.13
N GLU A 130 -5.91 -4.60 -11.19
CA GLU A 130 -5.27 -5.80 -10.62
C GLU A 130 -5.91 -7.11 -11.12
N GLU A 131 -7.16 -7.10 -11.59
CA GLU A 131 -7.77 -8.30 -12.17
C GLU A 131 -7.34 -8.52 -13.62
N ASP A 132 -6.65 -9.65 -13.87
CA ASP A 132 -6.23 -10.12 -15.21
C ASP A 132 -7.42 -10.48 -16.13
N THR A 133 -8.65 -10.36 -15.63
CA THR A 133 -9.88 -10.59 -16.38
C THR A 133 -10.21 -9.46 -17.35
N HIS A 134 -9.61 -8.28 -17.18
CA HIS A 134 -9.85 -7.11 -18.00
C HIS A 134 -8.63 -6.83 -18.87
N GLU A 135 -8.66 -7.24 -20.14
CA GLU A 135 -7.70 -6.76 -21.15
C GLU A 135 -7.97 -5.27 -21.45
N LEU A 136 -7.54 -4.39 -20.54
CA LEU A 136 -7.63 -2.95 -20.73
C LEU A 136 -6.63 -2.51 -21.83
N PRO A 137 -7.07 -1.66 -22.78
CA PRO A 137 -6.15 -0.99 -23.68
C PRO A 137 -5.07 -0.25 -22.89
N ASP A 138 -3.82 -0.32 -23.35
CA ASP A 138 -2.66 0.23 -22.61
C ASP A 138 -2.84 1.71 -22.23
N ALA A 139 -3.41 2.53 -23.12
CA ALA A 139 -3.69 3.94 -22.84
C ALA A 139 -4.76 4.14 -21.76
N GLU A 140 -5.77 3.27 -21.71
CA GLU A 140 -6.81 3.31 -20.68
C GLU A 140 -6.26 2.88 -19.32
N PHE A 141 -5.46 1.81 -19.29
CA PHE A 141 -4.78 1.39 -18.06
C PHE A 141 -3.96 2.54 -17.46
N VAL A 142 -3.11 3.20 -18.26
CA VAL A 142 -2.26 4.31 -17.80
C VAL A 142 -3.11 5.48 -17.29
N ARG A 143 -4.25 5.77 -17.94
CA ARG A 143 -5.19 6.80 -17.51
C ARG A 143 -5.80 6.46 -16.14
N LEU A 144 -6.27 5.23 -15.96
CA LEU A 144 -6.87 4.76 -14.71
C LEU A 144 -5.84 4.68 -13.56
N ALA A 145 -4.62 4.26 -13.85
CA ALA A 145 -3.52 4.31 -12.88
C ALA A 145 -3.22 5.75 -12.45
N SER A 146 -3.18 6.69 -13.41
CA SER A 146 -3.01 8.12 -13.10
C SER A 146 -4.16 8.67 -12.24
N GLU A 147 -5.40 8.28 -12.53
CA GLU A 147 -6.58 8.64 -11.74
C GLU A 147 -6.45 8.12 -10.29
N ARG A 148 -6.01 6.87 -10.10
CA ARG A 148 -5.78 6.28 -8.76
C ARG A 148 -4.77 7.11 -7.97
N LEU A 149 -3.68 7.57 -8.59
CA LEU A 149 -2.69 8.41 -7.90
C LEU A 149 -3.26 9.76 -7.48
N LEU A 150 -4.07 10.40 -8.32
CA LEU A 150 -4.74 11.65 -7.97
C LEU A 150 -5.68 11.48 -6.78
N LEU A 151 -6.40 10.36 -6.71
CA LEU A 151 -7.28 10.06 -5.58
C LEU A 151 -6.50 9.79 -4.30
N LEU A 152 -5.38 9.06 -4.36
CA LEU A 152 -4.48 8.87 -3.22
C LEU A 152 -4.00 10.22 -2.67
N MET A 153 -3.51 11.10 -3.54
CA MET A 153 -3.08 12.45 -3.16
C MET A 153 -4.21 13.27 -2.51
N GLN A 154 -5.41 13.25 -3.10
CA GLN A 154 -6.57 13.97 -2.57
C GLN A 154 -7.05 13.42 -1.22
N GLU A 155 -6.82 12.14 -0.96
CA GLU A 155 -7.12 11.49 0.32
C GLU A 155 -6.01 11.72 1.38
N GLY A 156 -4.89 12.33 0.99
CA GLY A 156 -3.72 12.48 1.85
C GLY A 156 -2.95 11.19 2.06
N LEU A 157 -3.07 10.23 1.14
CA LEU A 157 -2.34 8.97 1.15
C LEU A 157 -1.10 9.05 0.25
N PRO A 158 0.05 8.52 0.70
CA PRO A 158 1.26 8.45 -0.12
C PRO A 158 1.04 7.69 -1.43
N HIS A 159 1.70 8.12 -2.50
CA HIS A 159 1.59 7.43 -3.80
C HIS A 159 2.19 6.02 -3.82
N CYS A 160 2.95 5.60 -2.79
CA CYS A 160 3.52 4.26 -2.74
C CYS A 160 2.45 3.15 -2.77
N TRP A 161 1.23 3.45 -2.32
CA TRP A 161 0.06 2.58 -2.45
C TRP A 161 -0.43 2.38 -3.89
N GLY A 162 0.18 3.04 -4.87
CA GLY A 162 -0.07 2.86 -6.30
C GLY A 162 1.12 2.28 -7.07
N HIS A 163 2.22 1.91 -6.39
CA HIS A 163 3.50 1.59 -7.05
C HIS A 163 3.40 0.46 -8.09
N VAL A 164 2.61 -0.59 -7.84
CA VAL A 164 2.40 -1.69 -8.81
C VAL A 164 1.80 -1.16 -10.11
N SER A 165 0.73 -0.36 -10.01
CA SER A 165 0.09 0.25 -11.19
C SER A 165 1.01 1.24 -11.92
N MET A 166 1.93 1.89 -11.21
CA MET A 166 2.98 2.71 -11.85
C MET A 166 3.96 1.87 -12.65
N PHE A 167 4.45 0.76 -12.07
CA PHE A 167 5.36 -0.15 -12.74
C PHE A 167 4.69 -0.80 -13.98
N GLN A 168 3.44 -1.20 -13.85
CA GLN A 168 2.64 -1.71 -14.96
C GLN A 168 2.37 -0.65 -16.05
N SER A 169 2.19 0.61 -15.65
CA SER A 169 2.09 1.74 -16.59
C SER A 169 3.39 1.97 -17.36
N MET A 170 4.54 1.82 -16.68
CA MET A 170 5.87 1.87 -17.33
C MET A 170 5.99 0.81 -18.42
N ILE A 171 5.69 -0.46 -18.11
CA ILE A 171 5.78 -1.57 -19.07
C ILE A 171 4.93 -1.29 -20.30
N ARG A 172 3.69 -0.84 -20.10
CA ARG A 172 2.73 -0.53 -21.18
C ARG A 172 3.18 0.67 -22.02
N CYS A 173 3.71 1.73 -21.41
CA CYS A 173 4.28 2.86 -22.16
C CYS A 173 5.49 2.42 -23.00
N LYS A 174 6.36 1.57 -22.45
CA LYS A 174 7.54 1.04 -23.16
C LYS A 174 7.13 0.18 -24.35
N LYS A 175 6.15 -0.72 -24.17
CA LYS A 175 5.58 -1.57 -25.23
C LYS A 175 5.07 -0.75 -26.43
N ASN A 176 4.48 0.42 -26.17
CA ASN A 176 3.97 1.33 -27.21
C ASN A 176 5.00 2.33 -27.74
N GLY A 177 6.29 2.18 -27.39
CA GLY A 177 7.36 3.08 -27.85
C GLY A 177 7.38 4.45 -27.18
N ASN A 178 6.54 4.71 -26.18
CA ASN A 178 6.55 5.97 -25.42
C ASN A 178 7.61 5.92 -24.31
N THR A 179 8.88 5.96 -24.71
CA THR A 179 10.05 5.84 -23.82
C THR A 179 10.08 6.93 -22.75
N ARG A 180 9.74 8.17 -23.10
CA ARG A 180 9.68 9.28 -22.14
C ARG A 180 8.66 9.03 -21.02
N ALA A 181 7.44 8.61 -21.36
CA ALA A 181 6.45 8.30 -20.33
C ALA A 181 6.86 7.08 -19.50
N ALA A 182 7.45 6.05 -20.14
CA ALA A 182 7.99 4.90 -19.43
C ALA A 182 9.06 5.31 -18.39
N ALA A 183 9.98 6.21 -18.75
CA ALA A 183 10.98 6.76 -17.84
C ALA A 183 10.36 7.43 -16.61
N GLN A 184 9.34 8.26 -16.83
CA GLN A 184 8.66 8.97 -15.75
C GLN A 184 7.93 8.01 -14.81
N TRP A 185 7.27 6.98 -15.34
CA TRP A 185 6.63 5.95 -14.53
C TRP A 185 7.64 5.09 -13.76
N ALA A 186 8.76 4.72 -14.38
CA ALA A 186 9.86 4.02 -13.72
C ALA A 186 10.42 4.83 -12.55
N ALA A 187 10.65 6.13 -12.73
CA ALA A 187 11.14 7.03 -11.70
C ALA A 187 10.20 7.09 -10.50
N ARG A 188 8.90 7.27 -10.76
CA ARG A 188 7.88 7.34 -9.71
C ARG A 188 7.75 6.03 -8.95
N ALA A 189 7.69 4.90 -9.66
CA ALA A 189 7.59 3.57 -9.05
C ALA A 189 8.82 3.27 -8.17
N THR A 190 10.02 3.58 -8.68
CA THR A 190 11.27 3.37 -7.95
C THR A 190 11.34 4.21 -6.70
N GLU A 191 10.97 5.50 -6.78
CA GLU A 191 10.97 6.37 -5.60
C GLU A 191 9.95 5.91 -4.56
N CYS A 192 8.77 5.47 -5.00
CA CYS A 192 7.78 4.87 -4.10
C CYS A 192 8.31 3.61 -3.40
N ALA A 193 8.96 2.71 -4.13
CA ALA A 193 9.55 1.51 -3.56
C ALA A 193 10.69 1.85 -2.59
N ARG A 194 11.52 2.85 -2.92
CA ARG A 194 12.59 3.32 -2.03
C ARG A 194 12.03 3.81 -0.70
N LEU A 195 10.96 4.59 -0.74
CA LEU A 195 10.30 5.16 0.44
C LEU A 195 9.57 4.11 1.27
N ALA A 196 8.84 3.19 0.65
CA ALA A 196 7.98 2.25 1.36
C ALA A 196 8.67 0.93 1.75
N PHE A 197 9.70 0.51 1.01
CA PHE A 197 10.28 -0.84 1.09
C PHE A 197 11.80 -0.83 1.27
N GLY A 198 12.47 0.31 1.04
CA GLY A 198 13.93 0.42 1.11
C GLY A 198 14.64 0.02 -0.18
N THR A 199 15.92 0.42 -0.29
CA THR A 199 16.77 0.15 -1.48
C THR A 199 17.24 -1.30 -1.59
N ASP A 200 17.00 -2.08 -0.56
CA ASP A 200 17.31 -3.50 -0.42
C ASP A 200 16.09 -4.40 -0.64
N SER A 201 14.96 -3.84 -1.08
CA SER A 201 13.76 -4.59 -1.46
C SER A 201 13.83 -5.11 -2.89
N SER A 202 13.19 -6.25 -3.15
CA SER A 202 13.03 -6.81 -4.48
C SER A 202 12.30 -5.83 -5.42
N SER A 203 11.25 -5.18 -4.94
CA SER A 203 10.50 -4.15 -5.67
C SER A 203 11.38 -2.98 -6.09
N TYR A 204 12.21 -2.43 -5.19
CA TYR A 204 13.13 -1.34 -5.55
C TYR A 204 14.15 -1.78 -6.58
N LEU A 205 14.79 -2.93 -6.39
CA LEU A 205 15.80 -3.46 -7.33
C LEU A 205 15.20 -3.72 -8.71
N LEU A 206 13.98 -4.26 -8.76
CA LEU A 206 13.25 -4.47 -10.00
C LEU A 206 12.96 -3.15 -10.70
N TYR A 207 12.40 -2.16 -10.00
CA TYR A 207 11.97 -0.91 -10.64
C TYR A 207 13.16 -0.04 -11.08
N SER A 208 14.20 0.02 -10.25
CA SER A 208 15.44 0.77 -10.54
C SER A 208 16.21 0.18 -11.72
N HIS A 209 16.13 -1.14 -11.96
CA HIS A 209 16.71 -1.75 -13.16
C HIS A 209 16.15 -1.13 -14.45
N PHE A 210 14.85 -0.80 -14.48
CA PHE A 210 14.20 -0.19 -15.65
C PHE A 210 14.44 1.33 -15.78
N LEU A 211 14.93 1.99 -14.72
CA LEU A 211 15.39 3.38 -14.80
C LEU A 211 16.71 3.50 -15.56
N GLY A 212 17.62 2.54 -15.39
CA GLY A 212 18.95 2.55 -16.02
C GLY A 212 18.97 2.22 -17.52
N LEU A 213 17.82 1.94 -18.14
CA LEU A 213 17.70 1.57 -19.55
C LEU A 213 17.39 2.76 -20.50
N HIS A 214 17.56 4.01 -20.04
CA HIS A 214 17.43 5.20 -20.91
C HIS A 214 18.76 5.67 -21.52
N ASP A 215 19.88 5.06 -21.12
CA ASP A 215 21.24 5.41 -21.58
C ASP A 215 21.88 4.35 -22.51
N ALA A 216 21.09 3.43 -23.07
CA ALA A 216 21.56 2.39 -24.01
C ALA A 216 20.76 2.39 -25.32
#